data_AF-A0A1H0EV73-F1
#
_entry.id   AF-A0A1H0EV73-F1
#
_cell.length_a   1.000
_cell.length_b   1.000
_cell.length_c   1.000
_cell.angle_alpha   90.00
_cell.angle_beta   90.00
_cell.angle_gamma   90.00
#
_symmetry.space_group_name_H-M   'P 1'
#
loop_
_entity.id
_entity.type
_entity.pdbx_description
1 polymer ?
#
loop_
_entity_poly.entity_id
_entity_poly.type
_entity_poly.pdbx_seq_one_letter_code
_entity_poly.pdbx_strand_id
1 'polypeptide(L)'
;RYGMWPAIESRAVDILQPDLCGCGGFSEMAKITSLATLHGVRIVPHVWGTGVHIAAALQFMAAMTPDPVRVNPIEPILEFDRTENPFRQAVLKAPIEAVDGVVAIPDAPGLGIEIDRDALARFKMPET
;
A
#
# COMPACT_ATOMS: atom_id res chain seq x y z
N ARG A 1 -14.09 -5.10 3.44
CA ARG A 1 -14.68 -4.68 4.73
C ARG A 1 -15.14 -5.85 5.59
N TYR A 2 -15.99 -6.77 5.11
CA TYR A 2 -16.63 -7.76 5.98
C TYR A 2 -15.67 -8.74 6.67
N GLY A 3 -14.57 -9.12 6.01
CA GLY A 3 -13.54 -9.95 6.65
C GLY A 3 -12.70 -9.21 7.71
N MET A 4 -12.65 -7.87 7.67
CA MET A 4 -11.85 -7.06 8.60
C MET A 4 -12.66 -6.64 9.84
N TRP A 5 -13.99 -6.50 9.71
CA TRP A 5 -14.84 -6.04 10.81
C TRP A 5 -14.75 -6.92 12.08
N PRO A 6 -14.83 -8.27 12.00
CA PRO A 6 -14.74 -9.10 13.19
C PRO A 6 -13.43 -8.90 13.97
N ALA A 7 -12.31 -8.70 13.27
CA ALA A 7 -11.01 -8.46 13.91
C ALA A 7 -10.97 -7.11 14.65
N ILE A 8 -11.58 -6.07 14.07
CA ILE A 8 -11.71 -4.74 14.69
C ILE A 8 -12.64 -4.80 15.90
N GLU A 9 -13.85 -5.32 15.73
CA GLU A 9 -14.92 -5.33 16.75
C GLU A 9 -14.52 -6.15 17.98
N SER A 10 -13.88 -7.31 17.76
CA SER A 10 -13.37 -8.15 18.86
C SER A 10 -12.06 -7.67 19.46
N ARG A 11 -11.48 -6.57 18.95
CA ARG A 11 -10.15 -6.07 19.34
C ARG A 11 -9.07 -7.16 19.26
N ALA A 12 -9.11 -7.97 18.20
CA ALA A 12 -8.14 -9.04 17.99
C ALA A 12 -6.76 -8.52 17.55
N VAL A 13 -6.67 -7.25 17.14
CA VAL A 13 -5.44 -6.62 16.64
C VAL A 13 -5.29 -5.21 17.18
N ASP A 14 -4.04 -4.82 17.47
CA ASP A 14 -3.66 -3.44 17.79
C ASP A 14 -3.38 -2.61 16.52
N ILE A 15 -2.88 -3.28 15.48
CA ILE A 15 -2.61 -2.70 14.15
C ILE A 15 -3.28 -3.58 13.11
N LEU A 16 -4.16 -3.00 12.31
CA LEU A 16 -4.78 -3.68 11.18
C LEU A 16 -3.96 -3.41 9.91
N GLN A 17 -3.67 -4.45 9.14
CA GLN A 17 -2.79 -4.37 7.97
C GLN A 17 -3.48 -4.79 6.65
N PRO A 18 -4.49 -4.04 6.19
CA PRO A 18 -5.12 -4.33 4.91
C PRO A 18 -4.18 -4.02 3.74
N ASP A 19 -4.18 -4.91 2.74
CA ASP A 19 -3.40 -4.78 1.51
C ASP A 19 -4.27 -4.22 0.38
N LEU A 20 -3.84 -3.18 -0.34
CA LEU A 20 -4.62 -2.56 -1.42
C LEU A 20 -5.00 -3.56 -2.53
N CYS A 21 -4.08 -4.43 -2.92
CA CYS A 21 -4.28 -5.44 -3.95
C CYS A 21 -4.97 -6.71 -3.43
N GLY A 22 -5.12 -6.88 -2.11
CA GLY A 22 -5.81 -8.02 -1.49
C GLY A 22 -7.21 -7.70 -0.93
N CYS A 23 -7.40 -6.53 -0.30
CA CYS A 23 -8.58 -6.23 0.50
C CYS A 23 -9.78 -5.68 -0.28
N GLY A 24 -9.61 -5.42 -1.59
CA GLY A 24 -10.64 -4.87 -2.48
C GLY A 24 -10.35 -3.48 -3.06
N GLY A 25 -9.08 -3.04 -3.07
CA GLY A 25 -8.66 -1.77 -3.68
C GLY A 25 -9.00 -0.53 -2.85
N PHE A 26 -8.72 0.66 -3.41
CA PHE A 26 -8.92 1.96 -2.75
C PHE A 26 -10.32 2.13 -2.17
N SER A 27 -11.36 1.74 -2.92
CA SER A 27 -12.75 1.87 -2.52
C SER A 27 -13.09 1.07 -1.27
N GLU A 28 -12.49 -0.11 -1.09
CA GLU A 28 -12.75 -0.94 0.09
C GLU A 28 -11.80 -0.61 1.24
N MET A 29 -10.55 -0.24 0.93
CA MET A 29 -9.56 0.25 1.90
C MET A 29 -10.06 1.49 2.67
N ALA A 30 -10.71 2.42 1.97
CA ALA A 30 -11.33 3.60 2.60
C ALA A 30 -12.39 3.19 3.64
N LYS A 31 -13.28 2.24 3.29
CA LYS A 31 -14.30 1.73 4.22
C LYS A 31 -13.69 0.99 5.40
N ILE A 32 -12.64 0.18 5.17
CA ILE A 32 -11.93 -0.54 6.23
C ILE A 32 -11.31 0.46 7.21
N THR A 33 -10.68 1.52 6.69
CA THR A 33 -10.08 2.58 7.51
C THR A 33 -11.13 3.30 8.34
N SER A 34 -12.29 3.65 7.77
CA SER A 34 -13.40 4.24 8.53
C SER A 34 -13.94 3.33 9.63
N LEU A 35 -13.89 2.01 9.46
CA LEU A 35 -14.30 1.07 10.52
C LEU A 35 -13.26 1.00 11.65
N ALA A 36 -11.98 1.08 11.31
CA ALA A 36 -10.90 1.04 12.29
C ALA A 36 -10.94 2.24 13.26
N THR A 37 -11.33 3.42 12.78
CA THR A 37 -11.46 4.63 13.62
C THR A 37 -12.55 4.51 14.68
N LEU A 38 -13.54 3.61 14.52
CA LEU A 38 -14.58 3.40 15.55
C LEU A 38 -14.00 2.85 16.86
N HIS A 39 -12.83 2.22 16.80
CA HIS A 39 -12.16 1.60 17.94
C HIS A 39 -10.74 2.13 18.17
N GLY A 40 -10.30 3.12 17.39
CA GLY A 40 -8.92 3.66 17.44
C GLY A 40 -7.87 2.62 17.05
N VAL A 41 -8.20 1.65 16.18
CA VAL A 41 -7.25 0.64 15.71
C VAL A 41 -6.39 1.26 14.62
N ARG A 42 -5.07 1.24 14.80
CA ARG A 42 -4.13 1.83 13.84
C ARG A 42 -4.16 1.06 12.52
N ILE A 43 -4.14 1.76 11.40
CA ILE A 43 -3.90 1.17 10.07
C ILE A 43 -2.43 1.31 9.70
N VAL A 44 -1.81 0.22 9.25
CA VAL A 44 -0.52 0.22 8.55
C VAL A 44 -0.63 -0.75 7.36
N PRO A 45 -0.74 -0.26 6.11
CA PRO A 45 -0.98 -1.14 4.97
C PRO A 45 0.09 -2.22 4.82
N HIS A 46 -0.33 -3.45 4.52
CA HIS A 46 0.58 -4.49 4.04
C HIS A 46 0.93 -4.22 2.58
N VAL A 47 2.21 -4.39 2.23
CA VAL A 47 2.72 -4.09 0.88
C VAL A 47 3.66 -5.20 0.39
N TRP A 48 3.09 -6.12 -0.41
CA TRP A 48 3.83 -7.18 -1.09
C TRP A 48 3.49 -7.24 -2.58
N GLY A 49 4.45 -6.94 -3.45
CA GLY A 49 4.23 -6.96 -4.89
C GLY A 49 5.25 -6.15 -5.70
N THR A 50 4.85 -5.73 -6.89
CA THR A 50 5.66 -4.90 -7.80
C THR A 50 5.49 -3.42 -7.51
N GLY A 51 6.19 -2.56 -8.25
CA GLY A 51 6.09 -1.11 -8.17
C GLY A 51 4.67 -0.57 -8.36
N VAL A 52 3.77 -1.31 -9.02
CA VAL A 52 2.35 -0.94 -9.11
C VAL A 52 1.66 -1.00 -7.74
N HIS A 53 1.93 -2.06 -6.96
CA HIS A 53 1.40 -2.21 -5.61
C HIS A 53 2.00 -1.18 -4.67
N ILE A 54 3.31 -0.95 -4.75
CA ILE A 54 4.02 0.08 -3.99
C ILE A 54 3.39 1.46 -4.27
N ALA A 55 3.19 1.83 -5.54
CA ALA A 55 2.56 3.09 -5.90
C ALA A 55 1.14 3.21 -5.34
N ALA A 56 0.32 2.15 -5.42
CA ALA A 56 -1.02 2.17 -4.87
C ALA A 56 -1.04 2.35 -3.35
N ALA A 57 -0.14 1.66 -2.63
CA ALA A 57 0.01 1.82 -1.20
C ALA A 57 0.47 3.24 -0.83
N LEU A 58 1.44 3.81 -1.54
CA LEU A 58 1.93 5.17 -1.31
C LEU A 58 0.82 6.22 -1.50
N GLN A 59 0.01 6.12 -2.57
CA GLN A 59 -1.13 7.02 -2.78
C GLN A 59 -2.13 6.92 -1.62
N PHE A 60 -2.41 5.70 -1.14
CA PHE A 60 -3.31 5.53 0.00
C PHE A 60 -2.70 6.12 1.29
N MET A 61 -1.42 5.84 1.57
CA MET A 61 -0.69 6.39 2.73
C MET A 61 -0.70 7.91 2.75
N ALA A 62 -0.54 8.57 1.59
CA ALA A 62 -0.60 10.04 1.48
C ALA A 62 -1.95 10.62 1.91
N ALA A 63 -3.03 9.86 1.70
CA ALA A 63 -4.40 10.28 1.99
C ALA A 63 -4.90 9.82 3.37
N MET A 64 -4.12 9.01 4.11
CA MET A 64 -4.52 8.50 5.42
C MET A 64 -4.68 9.65 6.41
N THR A 65 -5.87 9.77 6.99
CA THR A 65 -6.13 10.74 8.06
C THR A 65 -5.58 10.19 9.38
N PRO A 66 -4.79 10.97 10.13
CA PRO A 66 -4.36 10.58 11.47
C PRO A 66 -5.51 10.29 12.43
N ASP A 67 -5.35 9.26 13.25
CA ASP A 67 -6.28 8.91 14.32
C ASP A 67 -5.51 8.65 15.64
N PRO A 68 -5.49 9.59 16.60
CA PRO A 68 -6.10 10.92 16.56
C PRO A 68 -5.25 11.97 15.82
N VAL A 69 -5.91 13.02 15.31
CA VAL A 69 -5.27 14.21 14.75
C VAL A 69 -4.58 15.02 15.84
N ARG A 70 -3.28 15.32 15.66
CA ARG A 70 -2.48 16.16 16.55
C ARG A 70 -1.25 16.69 15.81
N VAL A 71 -0.51 17.61 16.46
CA VAL A 71 0.83 18.00 15.99
C VAL A 71 1.75 16.78 16.02
N ASN A 72 2.47 16.52 14.92
CA ASN A 72 3.30 15.34 14.71
C ASN A 72 2.54 14.02 15.01
N PRO A 73 1.52 13.70 14.19
CA PRO A 73 0.73 12.49 14.37
C PRO A 73 1.56 11.22 14.16
N ILE A 74 0.99 10.06 14.50
CA ILE A 74 1.57 8.78 14.05
C ILE A 74 1.17 8.59 12.59
N GLU A 75 2.18 8.55 11.71
CA GLU A 75 1.99 8.32 10.27
C GLU A 75 2.13 6.83 9.92
N PRO A 76 1.63 6.40 8.76
CA PRO A 76 1.93 5.06 8.23
C PRO A 76 3.42 4.93 7.95
N ILE A 77 3.92 3.71 8.06
CA ILE A 77 5.24 3.32 7.58
C ILE A 77 5.05 2.37 6.40
N LEU A 78 5.93 2.47 5.40
CA LEU A 78 5.88 1.60 4.23
C LEU A 78 6.58 0.28 4.53
N GLU A 79 5.85 -0.83 4.40
CA GLU A 79 6.47 -2.14 4.25
C GLU A 79 7.20 -2.21 2.91
N PHE A 80 8.50 -2.49 2.93
CA PHE A 80 9.33 -2.50 1.73
C PHE A 80 10.16 -3.78 1.64
N ASP A 81 9.67 -4.71 0.83
CA ASP A 81 10.36 -5.98 0.58
C ASP A 81 11.70 -5.78 -0.15
N ARG A 82 12.76 -6.37 0.42
CA ARG A 82 14.15 -6.32 -0.09
C ARG A 82 14.63 -7.66 -0.67
N THR A 83 13.78 -8.69 -0.66
CA THR A 83 14.11 -9.99 -1.26
C THR A 83 14.25 -9.86 -2.78
N GLU A 84 14.91 -10.84 -3.39
CA GLU A 84 15.15 -10.83 -4.84
C GLU A 84 13.83 -10.94 -5.61
N ASN A 85 13.55 -9.95 -6.45
CA ASN A 85 12.49 -9.98 -7.45
C ASN A 85 12.88 -9.09 -8.63
N PRO A 86 13.31 -9.66 -9.77
CA PRO A 86 13.86 -8.90 -10.89
C PRO A 86 12.82 -8.03 -11.60
N PHE A 87 11.52 -8.30 -11.42
CA PHE A 87 10.45 -7.53 -12.05
C PHE A 87 9.77 -6.54 -11.09
N ARG A 88 10.17 -6.47 -9.81
CA ARG A 88 9.55 -5.56 -8.82
C ARG A 88 9.54 -4.11 -9.32
N GLN A 89 10.72 -3.56 -9.61
CA GLN A 89 10.84 -2.19 -10.11
C GLN A 89 10.80 -2.12 -11.64
N ALA A 90 11.22 -3.18 -12.32
CA ALA A 90 11.39 -3.16 -13.77
C ALA A 90 10.09 -2.96 -14.55
N VAL A 91 8.92 -3.21 -13.95
CA VAL A 91 7.61 -2.94 -14.58
C VAL A 91 7.27 -1.44 -14.66
N LEU A 92 8.07 -0.57 -14.04
CA LEU A 92 7.92 0.88 -14.09
C LEU A 92 9.05 1.49 -14.93
N LYS A 93 8.76 2.57 -15.66
CA LYS A 93 9.81 3.34 -16.35
C LYS A 93 10.75 4.07 -15.39
N ALA A 94 10.25 4.46 -14.23
CA ALA A 94 11.02 5.04 -13.14
C ALA A 94 10.79 4.21 -11.87
N PRO A 95 11.84 3.70 -11.21
CA PRO A 95 11.69 2.89 -10.01
C PRO A 95 11.22 3.73 -8.83
N ILE A 96 10.43 3.12 -7.93
CA ILE A 96 10.07 3.72 -6.64
C ILE A 96 10.95 3.08 -5.58
N GLU A 97 11.98 3.79 -5.13
CA GLU A 97 13.03 3.22 -4.29
C GLU A 97 13.20 4.02 -2.99
N ALA A 98 13.71 3.36 -1.95
CA ALA A 98 14.07 4.03 -0.72
C ALA A 98 15.43 4.72 -0.86
N VAL A 99 15.48 6.01 -0.53
CA VAL A 99 16.70 6.79 -0.38
C VAL A 99 16.84 7.14 1.09
N ASP A 100 17.91 6.66 1.73
CA ASP A 100 18.16 6.83 3.17
C ASP A 100 16.98 6.42 4.06
N GLY A 101 16.29 5.34 3.67
CA GLY A 101 15.14 4.80 4.40
C GLY A 101 13.81 5.52 4.15
N VAL A 102 13.78 6.51 3.25
CA VAL A 102 12.58 7.28 2.90
C VAL A 102 12.18 7.02 1.45
N VAL A 103 10.88 6.85 1.22
CA VAL A 103 10.31 6.67 -0.12
C VAL A 103 9.43 7.85 -0.47
N ALA A 104 9.72 8.49 -1.60
CA ALA A 104 8.91 9.59 -2.10
C ALA A 104 7.58 9.07 -2.66
N ILE A 105 6.49 9.81 -2.39
CA ILE A 105 5.17 9.52 -2.95
C ILE A 105 5.08 10.17 -4.34
N PRO A 106 4.77 9.41 -5.42
CA PRO A 106 4.58 9.99 -6.74
C PRO A 106 3.43 11.01 -6.78
N ASP A 107 3.58 12.09 -7.53
CA ASP A 107 2.62 13.22 -7.57
C ASP A 107 1.99 13.47 -8.96
N ALA A 108 2.40 12.72 -9.98
CA ALA A 108 1.76 12.74 -11.29
C ALA A 108 0.34 12.10 -11.24
N PRO A 109 -0.54 12.39 -12.22
CA PRO A 109 -1.93 11.91 -12.20
C PRO A 109 -2.10 10.40 -12.01
N GLY A 110 -3.17 10.01 -11.32
CA GLY A 110 -3.49 8.60 -11.05
C GLY A 110 -2.56 8.01 -10.00
N LEU A 111 -1.88 6.91 -10.32
CA LEU A 111 -0.87 6.30 -9.44
C LEU A 111 0.47 7.06 -9.46
N GLY A 112 0.64 8.02 -10.37
CA GLY A 112 1.88 8.76 -10.57
C GLY A 112 3.02 7.94 -11.19
N ILE A 113 2.69 6.86 -11.91
CA ILE A 113 3.67 5.95 -12.53
C ILE A 113 3.42 5.81 -14.03
N GLU A 114 4.49 5.44 -14.75
CA GLU A 114 4.41 4.99 -16.13
C GLU A 114 4.91 3.54 -16.21
N ILE A 115 4.13 2.67 -16.88
CA ILE A 115 4.46 1.24 -17.03
C ILE A 115 5.49 1.05 -18.14
N ASP A 116 6.53 0.27 -17.86
CA ASP A 116 7.42 -0.29 -18.88
C ASP A 116 6.75 -1.53 -19.49
N ARG A 117 6.20 -1.37 -20.71
CA ARG A 117 5.53 -2.45 -21.43
C ARG A 117 6.50 -3.51 -21.96
N ASP A 118 7.76 -3.15 -22.21
CA ASP A 118 8.78 -4.09 -22.66
C ASP A 118 9.17 -5.02 -21.52
N ALA A 119 9.16 -4.52 -20.28
CA ALA A 119 9.31 -5.35 -19.08
C ALA A 119 8.19 -6.39 -18.93
N LEU A 120 6.94 -6.04 -19.26
CA LEU A 120 5.83 -7.00 -19.23
C LEU A 120 6.05 -8.15 -20.21
N ALA A 121 6.56 -7.85 -21.41
CA ALA A 121 6.90 -8.88 -22.39
C ALA A 121 8.07 -9.75 -21.92
N ARG A 122 9.12 -9.12 -21.37
CA ARG A 122 10.32 -9.79 -20.86
C ARG A 122 10.04 -10.73 -19.68
N PHE A 123 9.13 -10.34 -18.79
CA PHE A 123 8.77 -11.11 -17.59
C PHE A 123 7.42 -11.81 -17.71
N LYS A 124 6.89 -11.97 -18.92
CA LYS A 124 5.64 -12.71 -19.15
C LYS A 124 5.81 -14.12 -18.60
N MET A 125 4.87 -14.53 -17.75
CA MET A 125 4.84 -15.91 -17.26
C MET A 125 4.72 -16.87 -18.45
N PRO A 126 5.49 -17.98 -18.48
CA PRO A 126 5.37 -18.99 -19.53
C PRO A 126 3.93 -19.49 -19.65
N GLU A 127 3.49 -19.76 -20.87
CA GLU A 127 2.20 -20.42 -21.10
C GLU A 127 2.30 -21.85 -20.56
N THR A 128 1.35 -22.21 -19.69
CA THR A 128 1.21 -23.55 -19.10
C THR A 128 0.46 -24.49 -20.03
#